data_AF-A0A7L1L414-F1
#
_entry.id   AF-A0A7L1L414-F1
#
_cell.length_a   1.000
_cell.length_b   1.000
_cell.length_c   1.000
_cell.angle_alpha   90.00
_cell.angle_beta   90.00
_cell.angle_gamma   90.00
#
_symmetry.space_group_name_H-M   'P 1'
#
loop_
_entity.id
_entity.type
_entity.pdbx_description
1 polymer ?
#
loop_
_entity_poly.entity_id
_entity_poly.type
_entity_poly.pdbx_seq_one_letter_code
_entity_poly.pdbx_strand_id
1 'polypeptide(L)'
;TLERYVETQAKENAYDLEANLAVLKLYQFNPAFFQTTVTAQILLKALTNLPHTDFTLCKCMIDQAHAPCWPRDPNLGTFFIFGGWAPSSPVFLDRPPRPQQEERPIRQILYLGELLETCHFQSFWQALDENMELLDGITGFEDSVRKFICHVVGITYQHIDRWLLAEMLGDLS
;
A
#
# COMPACT_ATOMS: atom_id res chain seq x y z
N THR A 1 16.70 14.49 -3.38
CA THR A 1 15.75 13.94 -4.36
C THR A 1 14.49 13.51 -3.64
N LEU A 2 13.38 13.27 -4.34
CA LEU A 2 12.10 12.89 -3.72
C LEU A 2 12.22 11.63 -2.84
N GLU A 3 13.06 10.67 -3.22
CA GLU A 3 13.34 9.46 -2.41
C GLU A 3 13.90 9.80 -1.03
N ARG A 4 14.90 10.68 -0.97
CA ARG A 4 15.47 11.16 0.29
C ARG A 4 14.45 11.95 1.13
N TYR A 5 13.48 12.59 0.48
CA TYR A 5 12.37 13.24 1.18
C TYR A 5 11.44 12.20 1.83
N VAL A 6 11.10 11.11 1.12
CA VAL A 6 10.32 9.99 1.70
C VAL A 6 11.03 9.40 2.92
N GLU A 7 12.36 9.19 2.85
CA GLU A 7 13.16 8.71 3.99
C GLU A 7 13.12 9.69 5.18
N THR A 8 13.27 11.00 4.93
CA THR A 8 13.15 12.01 5.99
C THR A 8 11.76 11.98 6.62
N GLN A 9 10.71 11.89 5.80
CA GLN A 9 9.37 11.82 6.33
C GLN A 9 9.15 10.57 7.21
N ALA A 10 9.85 9.45 6.93
CA ALA A 10 9.78 8.24 7.76
C ALA A 10 10.42 8.44 9.15
N LYS A 11 11.48 9.25 9.23
CA LYS A 11 12.18 9.61 10.48
C LYS A 11 11.47 10.69 11.28
N GLU A 12 10.87 11.66 10.59
CA GLU A 12 10.22 12.82 11.20
C GLU A 12 8.73 12.57 11.51
N ASN A 13 8.23 11.36 11.23
CA ASN A 13 6.81 11.01 11.34
C ASN A 13 5.87 12.02 10.62
N ALA A 14 6.36 12.61 9.53
CA ALA A 14 5.58 13.49 8.66
C ALA A 14 4.93 12.68 7.54
N TYR A 15 3.81 13.12 6.97
CA TYR A 15 3.19 12.44 5.82
C TYR A 15 2.77 13.44 4.76
N ASP A 16 3.24 13.22 3.53
CA ASP A 16 2.93 14.05 2.38
C ASP A 16 2.48 13.16 1.21
N LEU A 17 1.15 13.07 1.03
CA LEU A 17 0.54 12.25 -0.02
C LEU A 17 0.94 12.73 -1.42
N GLU A 18 1.05 14.04 -1.65
CA GLU A 18 1.34 14.58 -2.98
C GLU A 18 2.76 14.23 -3.42
N ALA A 19 3.73 14.36 -2.51
CA ALA A 19 5.10 13.93 -2.75
C ALA A 19 5.18 12.42 -3.01
N ASN A 20 4.44 11.62 -2.23
CA ASN A 20 4.39 10.16 -2.38
C ASN A 20 3.80 9.74 -3.73
N LEU A 21 2.69 10.35 -4.15
CA LEU A 21 2.07 10.10 -5.46
C LEU A 21 2.98 10.56 -6.61
N ALA A 22 3.71 11.66 -6.44
CA ALA A 22 4.67 12.12 -7.44
C ALA A 22 5.80 11.10 -7.66
N VAL A 23 6.32 10.48 -6.59
CA VAL A 23 7.32 9.39 -6.69
C VAL A 23 6.75 8.19 -7.43
N LEU A 24 5.57 7.70 -7.04
CA LEU A 24 4.92 6.56 -7.70
C LEU A 24 4.65 6.84 -9.18
N LYS A 25 4.19 8.06 -9.50
CA LYS A 25 3.94 8.49 -10.87
C LYS A 25 5.24 8.62 -11.67
N LEU A 26 6.34 9.05 -11.06
CA LEU A 26 7.66 9.07 -11.69
C LEU A 26 8.15 7.66 -12.03
N TYR A 27 7.92 6.70 -11.14
CA TYR A 27 8.22 5.28 -11.39
C TYR A 27 7.34 4.67 -12.50
N GLN A 28 6.09 5.16 -12.70
CA GLN A 28 5.26 4.77 -13.84
C GLN A 28 5.86 5.25 -15.18
N PHE A 29 6.40 6.47 -15.23
CA PHE A 29 7.06 6.99 -16.43
C PHE A 29 8.43 6.35 -16.68
N ASN A 30 9.18 6.04 -15.61
CA ASN A 30 10.53 5.54 -15.70
C ASN A 30 10.72 4.27 -14.83
N PRO A 31 10.32 3.09 -15.33
CA PRO A 31 10.38 1.83 -14.58
C PRO A 31 11.81 1.39 -14.24
N ALA A 32 12.83 1.90 -14.93
CA ALA A 32 14.24 1.60 -14.63
C ALA A 32 14.73 2.20 -13.30
N PHE A 33 14.02 3.18 -12.74
CA PHE A 33 14.31 3.79 -11.45
C PHE A 33 13.37 3.28 -10.35
N PHE A 34 12.55 2.25 -10.62
CA PHE A 34 11.60 1.73 -9.64
C PHE A 34 12.35 1.20 -8.42
N GLN A 35 12.10 1.81 -7.25
CA GLN A 35 12.63 1.33 -5.99
C GLN A 35 11.55 0.71 -5.13
N THR A 36 11.73 -0.58 -4.87
CA THR A 36 10.84 -1.35 -4.00
C THR A 36 10.82 -0.81 -2.59
N THR A 37 11.99 -0.50 -2.00
CA THR A 37 12.10 -0.04 -0.61
C THR A 37 11.35 1.28 -0.38
N VAL A 38 11.49 2.25 -1.29
CA VAL A 38 10.80 3.54 -1.21
C VAL A 38 9.28 3.34 -1.38
N THR A 39 8.87 2.48 -2.31
CA THR A 39 7.45 2.15 -2.54
C THR A 39 6.81 1.49 -1.32
N ALA A 40 7.53 0.55 -0.69
CA ALA A 40 7.13 -0.10 0.55
C ALA A 40 6.95 0.91 1.69
N GLN A 41 7.90 1.83 1.87
CA GLN A 41 7.80 2.89 2.88
C GLN A 41 6.60 3.80 2.64
N ILE A 42 6.35 4.20 1.39
CA ILE A 42 5.17 5.01 1.04
C ILE A 42 3.88 4.29 1.43
N LEU A 43 3.76 3.00 1.10
CA LEU A 43 2.58 2.20 1.43
C LEU A 43 2.38 2.03 2.93
N LEU A 44 3.44 1.69 3.67
CA LEU A 44 3.40 1.56 5.12
C LEU A 44 2.99 2.88 5.78
N LYS A 45 3.48 4.01 5.26
CA LYS A 45 3.08 5.33 5.77
C LYS A 45 1.66 5.74 5.38
N ALA A 46 1.15 5.26 4.25
CA ALA A 46 -0.26 5.41 3.92
C ALA A 46 -1.14 4.61 4.89
N LEU A 47 -0.71 3.41 5.30
CA LEU A 47 -1.41 2.60 6.31
C LEU A 47 -1.48 3.30 7.68
N THR A 48 -0.43 4.02 8.07
CA THR A 48 -0.43 4.75 9.35
C THR A 48 -1.29 6.00 9.36
N ASN A 49 -1.75 6.48 8.20
CA ASN A 49 -2.60 7.67 8.08
C ASN A 49 -4.07 7.35 7.77
N LEU A 50 -4.51 6.11 8.04
CA LEU A 50 -5.94 5.75 8.06
C LEU A 50 -6.70 6.67 9.03
N PRO A 51 -7.93 7.14 8.71
CA PRO A 51 -8.94 6.44 7.90
C PRO A 51 -9.06 6.96 6.45
N HIS A 52 -8.06 7.68 5.93
CA HIS A 52 -8.15 8.25 4.59
C HIS A 52 -7.94 7.20 3.49
N THR A 53 -8.65 7.36 2.37
CA THR A 53 -8.63 6.57 1.12
C THR A 53 -7.26 6.51 0.43
N ASP A 54 -6.23 7.08 1.04
CA ASP A 54 -4.88 7.26 0.51
C ASP A 54 -4.19 5.93 0.25
N PHE A 55 -4.42 4.94 1.12
CA PHE A 55 -3.94 3.58 0.90
C PHE A 55 -4.53 2.96 -0.38
N THR A 56 -5.83 3.14 -0.63
CA THR A 56 -6.49 2.67 -1.86
C THR A 56 -5.95 3.40 -3.10
N LEU A 57 -5.68 4.71 -2.99
CA LEU A 57 -5.07 5.48 -4.08
C LEU A 57 -3.65 4.99 -4.41
N CYS A 58 -2.82 4.77 -3.39
CA CYS A 58 -1.48 4.21 -3.57
C CYS A 58 -1.54 2.79 -4.17
N LYS A 59 -2.43 1.93 -3.67
CA LYS A 59 -2.67 0.58 -4.22
C LYS A 59 -3.05 0.65 -5.70
N CYS A 60 -3.97 1.53 -6.07
CA CYS A 60 -4.40 1.70 -7.46
C CYS A 60 -3.28 2.22 -8.37
N MET A 61 -2.47 3.16 -7.90
CA MET A 61 -1.34 3.72 -8.66
C MET A 61 -0.20 2.70 -8.84
N ILE A 62 -0.02 1.80 -7.88
CA ILE A 62 0.91 0.68 -8.01
C ILE A 62 0.34 -0.35 -8.99
N ASP A 63 -0.89 -0.82 -8.83
CA ASP A 63 -1.52 -1.76 -9.77
C ASP A 63 -1.48 -1.26 -11.22
N GLN A 64 -1.67 0.04 -11.45
CA GLN A 64 -1.54 0.66 -12.77
C GLN A 64 -0.08 0.74 -13.27
N ALA A 65 0.90 0.84 -12.36
CA ALA A 65 2.33 0.76 -12.70
C ALA A 65 2.78 -0.67 -13.01
N HIS A 66 2.07 -1.67 -12.49
CA HIS A 66 2.31 -3.11 -12.69
C HIS A 66 1.44 -3.70 -13.81
N ALA A 67 0.33 -3.04 -14.17
CA ALA A 67 -0.44 -3.37 -15.35
C ALA A 67 0.40 -3.11 -16.61
N PRO A 68 0.35 -3.98 -17.62
CA PRO A 68 0.96 -3.68 -18.90
C PRO A 68 0.38 -2.36 -19.39
N CYS A 69 1.24 -1.39 -19.74
CA CYS A 69 0.84 -0.15 -20.37
C CYS A 69 0.13 -0.46 -21.69
N TRP A 70 -1.17 -0.70 -21.65
CA TRP A 70 -1.99 -0.49 -22.83
C TRP A 70 -2.01 1.02 -23.07
N PRO A 71 -1.84 1.47 -24.32
CA PRO A 71 -1.91 2.89 -24.61
C PRO A 71 -3.26 3.41 -24.11
N ARG A 72 -3.21 4.44 -23.26
CA ARG A 72 -4.39 5.24 -22.88
C ARG A 72 -4.84 5.98 -24.14
N ASP A 73 -5.56 5.28 -25.00
CA ASP A 73 -6.16 5.84 -26.19
C ASP A 73 -7.34 6.73 -25.73
N PRO A 74 -7.27 8.06 -25.91
CA PRO A 74 -8.28 8.99 -25.38
C PRO A 74 -9.67 8.84 -26.04
N ASN A 75 -9.83 7.93 -27.00
CA ASN A 75 -11.07 7.69 -27.73
C ASN A 75 -11.84 6.44 -27.29
N LEU A 76 -11.34 5.63 -26.36
CA LEU A 76 -12.02 4.39 -25.95
C LEU A 76 -13.00 4.62 -24.78
N GLY A 77 -13.97 5.51 -25.01
CA GLY A 77 -15.22 5.45 -24.27
C GLY A 77 -16.02 4.22 -24.73
N THR A 78 -16.57 3.45 -23.81
CA THR A 78 -17.75 2.58 -24.03
C THR A 78 -17.60 1.10 -24.44
N PHE A 79 -16.49 0.40 -24.19
CA PHE A 79 -16.46 -1.05 -24.47
C PHE A 79 -15.93 -1.92 -23.32
N PHE A 80 -16.74 -2.09 -22.27
CA PHE A 80 -16.60 -3.21 -21.32
C PHE A 80 -17.97 -3.66 -20.77
N ILE A 81 -18.91 -3.99 -21.67
CA ILE A 81 -20.08 -4.79 -21.30
C ILE A 81 -20.25 -5.84 -22.39
N PHE A 82 -20.17 -7.11 -22.01
CA PHE A 82 -20.20 -8.33 -22.85
C PHE A 82 -18.91 -8.69 -23.59
N GLY A 83 -18.47 -9.92 -23.32
CA GLY A 83 -17.24 -10.50 -23.80
C GLY A 83 -17.18 -10.68 -25.31
N GLY A 84 -15.94 -10.73 -25.79
CA GLY A 84 -15.59 -11.16 -27.14
C GLY A 84 -15.30 -10.01 -28.10
N TRP A 85 -14.03 -9.60 -28.17
CA TRP A 85 -13.34 -9.49 -29.46
C TRP A 85 -11.83 -9.31 -29.26
N ALA A 86 -11.05 -10.16 -29.92
CA ALA A 86 -9.66 -9.87 -30.24
C ALA A 86 -9.64 -9.17 -31.60
N PRO A 87 -8.77 -8.16 -31.79
CA PRO A 87 -8.09 -8.10 -33.07
C PRO A 87 -6.59 -7.83 -32.91
N SER A 88 -5.82 -8.72 -33.55
CA SER A 88 -4.65 -8.42 -34.37
C SER A 88 -3.73 -7.28 -33.93
N SER A 89 -2.60 -7.71 -33.35
CA SER A 89 -1.48 -6.93 -32.81
C SER A 89 -1.07 -5.69 -33.61
N PRO A 90 -0.49 -4.70 -32.91
CA PRO A 90 0.85 -4.27 -33.31
C PRO A 90 1.81 -4.26 -32.10
N VAL A 91 2.88 -5.03 -32.24
CA VAL A 91 4.14 -4.94 -31.47
C VAL A 91 3.97 -4.72 -29.97
N PHE A 92 3.63 -5.82 -29.28
CA PHE A 92 3.92 -5.94 -27.85
C PHE A 92 5.44 -5.89 -27.73
N LEU A 93 5.99 -4.74 -27.38
CA LEU A 93 7.33 -4.70 -26.81
C LEU A 93 7.18 -5.49 -25.51
N ASP A 94 7.56 -6.77 -25.55
CA ASP A 94 7.69 -7.65 -24.40
C ASP A 94 8.60 -6.92 -23.41
N ARG A 95 7.99 -6.13 -22.51
CA ARG A 95 8.67 -5.64 -21.32
C ARG A 95 8.97 -6.93 -20.56
N PRO A 96 10.26 -7.27 -20.32
CA PRO A 96 10.57 -8.49 -19.60
C PRO A 96 9.77 -8.50 -18.29
N PRO A 97 9.16 -9.64 -17.90
CA PRO A 97 8.50 -9.74 -16.61
C PRO A 97 9.51 -9.30 -15.56
N ARG A 98 9.22 -8.19 -14.88
CA ARG A 98 10.09 -7.71 -13.80
C ARG A 98 10.29 -8.86 -12.83
N PRO A 99 11.52 -9.06 -12.31
CA PRO A 99 11.83 -10.20 -11.48
C PRO A 99 10.85 -10.22 -10.30
N GLN A 100 10.07 -11.30 -10.19
CA GLN A 100 9.02 -11.53 -9.18
C GLN A 100 9.51 -11.38 -7.73
N GLN A 101 10.83 -11.33 -7.53
CA GLN A 101 11.48 -11.19 -6.24
C GLN A 101 11.42 -9.76 -5.67
N GLU A 102 11.36 -8.74 -6.52
CA GLU A 102 11.28 -7.34 -6.11
C GLU A 102 9.87 -6.91 -5.65
N GLU A 103 8.84 -7.71 -5.93
CA GLU A 103 7.45 -7.42 -5.55
C GLU A 103 7.04 -8.02 -4.20
N ARG A 104 7.86 -8.91 -3.62
CA ARG A 104 7.55 -9.60 -2.36
C ARG A 104 7.14 -8.63 -1.22
N PRO A 105 7.93 -7.59 -0.90
CA PRO A 105 7.57 -6.70 0.21
C PRO A 105 6.33 -5.86 -0.09
N ILE A 106 6.11 -5.46 -1.35
CA ILE A 106 4.92 -4.70 -1.74
C ILE A 106 3.67 -5.55 -1.53
N ARG A 107 3.67 -6.81 -1.94
CA ARG A 107 2.54 -7.73 -1.75
C ARG A 107 2.25 -7.97 -0.27
N GLN A 108 3.28 -8.12 0.56
CA GLN A 108 3.13 -8.28 2.01
C GLN A 108 2.47 -7.04 2.63
N ILE A 109 2.89 -5.84 2.25
CA ILE A 109 2.29 -4.60 2.76
C ILE A 109 0.85 -4.43 2.28
N LEU A 110 0.55 -4.81 1.03
CA LEU A 110 -0.82 -4.82 0.52
C LEU A 110 -1.73 -5.77 1.31
N TYR A 111 -1.20 -6.95 1.65
CA TYR A 111 -1.90 -7.93 2.49
C TYR A 111 -2.12 -7.40 3.92
N LEU A 112 -1.10 -6.78 4.54
CA LEU A 112 -1.24 -6.12 5.83
C LEU A 112 -2.33 -5.05 5.82
N GLY A 113 -2.40 -4.26 4.74
CA GLY A 113 -3.46 -3.27 4.57
C GLY A 113 -4.85 -3.87 4.47
N GLU A 114 -5.01 -4.97 3.74
CA GLU A 114 -6.28 -5.69 3.63
C GLU A 114 -6.73 -6.25 4.99
N LEU A 115 -5.80 -6.74 5.82
CA LEU A 115 -6.11 -7.18 7.18
C LEU A 115 -6.63 -6.02 8.04
N LEU A 116 -6.04 -4.82 7.92
CA LEU A 116 -6.55 -3.63 8.62
C LEU A 116 -7.92 -3.17 8.10
N GLU A 117 -8.12 -3.15 6.78
CA GLU A 117 -9.40 -2.78 6.15
C GLU A 117 -10.52 -3.74 6.55
N THR A 118 -10.23 -5.04 6.63
CA THR A 118 -11.17 -6.08 7.06
C THR A 118 -11.26 -6.26 8.58
N CYS A 119 -10.58 -5.41 9.35
CA CYS A 119 -10.53 -5.43 10.82
C CYS A 119 -10.00 -6.74 11.43
N HIS A 120 -9.18 -7.49 10.71
CA HIS A 120 -8.49 -8.69 11.21
C HIS A 120 -7.19 -8.31 11.95
N PHE A 121 -7.32 -7.64 13.09
CA PHE A 121 -6.18 -7.08 13.83
C PHE A 121 -5.21 -8.16 14.36
N GLN A 122 -5.72 -9.29 14.84
CA GLN A 122 -4.89 -10.38 15.36
C GLN A 122 -3.96 -10.97 14.29
N SER A 123 -4.51 -11.28 13.12
CA SER A 123 -3.73 -11.74 11.97
C SER A 123 -2.77 -10.67 11.46
N PHE A 124 -3.17 -9.40 11.54
CA PHE A 124 -2.31 -8.28 11.18
C PHE A 124 -1.05 -8.26 12.03
N TRP A 125 -1.17 -8.34 13.37
CA TRP A 125 -0.01 -8.33 14.26
C TRP A 125 0.91 -9.54 14.06
N GLN A 126 0.36 -10.73 13.82
CA GLN A 126 1.17 -11.92 13.50
C GLN A 126 1.94 -11.75 12.18
N ALA A 127 1.24 -11.31 11.12
CA ALA A 127 1.88 -11.04 9.84
C ALA A 127 2.89 -9.90 9.94
N LEU A 128 2.69 -8.93 10.83
CA LEU A 128 3.63 -7.84 11.07
C LEU A 128 4.93 -8.34 11.71
N ASP A 129 4.82 -9.23 12.70
CA ASP A 129 5.97 -9.83 13.39
C ASP A 129 6.86 -10.61 12.41
N GLU A 130 6.25 -11.37 11.50
CA GLU A 130 6.96 -12.08 10.43
C GLU A 130 7.68 -11.14 9.42
N ASN A 131 7.25 -9.87 9.34
CA ASN A 131 7.73 -8.90 8.36
C ASN A 131 8.35 -7.65 9.01
N MET A 132 8.89 -7.77 10.24
CA MET A 132 9.49 -6.65 10.97
C MET A 132 10.57 -5.90 10.20
N GLU A 133 11.29 -6.56 9.28
CA GLU A 133 12.29 -5.93 8.43
C GLU A 133 11.73 -4.80 7.54
N LEU A 134 10.42 -4.84 7.22
CA LEU A 134 9.76 -3.82 6.41
C LEU A 134 9.47 -2.55 7.21
N LEU A 135 9.37 -2.67 8.53
CA LEU A 135 9.14 -1.54 9.44
C LEU A 135 10.42 -0.81 9.84
N ASP A 136 11.59 -1.36 9.50
CA ASP A 136 12.86 -0.76 9.88
C ASP A 136 13.00 0.64 9.25
N GLY A 137 13.04 1.66 10.12
CA GLY A 137 13.10 3.07 9.74
C GLY A 137 11.78 3.84 9.73
N ILE A 138 10.64 3.23 10.05
CA ILE A 138 9.35 3.94 10.22
C ILE A 138 9.07 4.12 11.70
N THR A 139 9.23 5.35 12.21
CA THR A 139 8.95 5.65 13.62
C THR A 139 7.45 5.83 13.87
N GLY A 140 6.91 5.20 14.90
CA GLY A 140 5.50 5.41 15.32
C GLY A 140 4.46 4.69 14.46
N PHE A 141 4.86 3.64 13.73
CA PHE A 141 3.95 2.81 12.95
C PHE A 141 2.90 2.11 13.83
N GLU A 142 3.35 1.35 14.83
CA GLU A 142 2.47 0.60 15.73
C GLU A 142 1.51 1.52 16.49
N ASP A 143 2.00 2.66 16.98
CA ASP A 143 1.17 3.62 17.72
C ASP A 143 0.05 4.20 16.85
N SER A 144 0.34 4.46 15.57
CA SER A 144 -0.66 4.93 14.60
C SER A 144 -1.72 3.85 14.33
N VAL A 145 -1.28 2.60 14.16
CA VAL A 145 -2.21 1.46 13.99
C VAL A 145 -3.07 1.26 15.24
N ARG A 146 -2.48 1.29 16.44
CA ARG A 146 -3.23 1.19 17.70
C ARG A 146 -4.26 2.32 17.86
N LYS A 147 -3.91 3.56 17.48
CA LYS A 147 -4.87 4.69 17.46
C LYS A 147 -6.02 4.44 16.50
N PHE A 148 -5.74 3.90 15.31
CA PHE A 148 -6.77 3.51 14.35
C PHE A 148 -7.69 2.42 14.92
N ILE A 149 -7.14 1.35 15.48
CA ILE A 149 -7.91 0.26 16.11
C ILE A 149 -8.78 0.81 17.24
N CYS A 150 -8.21 1.60 18.15
CA CYS A 150 -8.96 2.26 19.23
C CYS A 150 -10.09 3.15 18.71
N HIS A 151 -9.86 3.88 17.61
CA HIS A 151 -10.88 4.72 16.99
C HIS A 151 -12.01 3.88 16.39
N VAL A 152 -11.71 2.84 15.63
CA VAL A 152 -12.70 1.92 15.03
C VAL A 152 -13.51 1.24 16.13
N VAL A 153 -12.85 0.69 17.14
CA VAL A 153 -13.50 0.02 18.28
C VAL A 153 -14.38 1.01 19.05
N GLY A 154 -13.89 2.25 19.28
CA GLY A 154 -14.65 3.30 19.97
C GLY A 154 -15.90 3.76 19.22
N ILE A 155 -15.96 3.60 17.90
CA ILE A 155 -17.16 3.90 17.09
C ILE A 155 -18.09 2.69 16.97
N THR A 156 -17.56 1.47 16.97
CA THR A 156 -18.32 0.24 16.68
C THR A 156 -18.84 -0.49 17.92
N TYR A 157 -18.16 -0.38 19.07
CA TYR A 157 -18.53 -1.06 20.31
C TYR A 157 -18.99 -0.08 21.39
N GLN A 158 -20.13 -0.38 22.02
CA GLN A 158 -20.60 0.37 23.20
C GLN A 158 -19.94 -0.13 24.50
N HIS A 159 -19.68 -1.43 24.57
CA HIS A 159 -18.96 -2.08 25.68
C HIS A 159 -18.05 -3.16 25.09
N ILE A 160 -16.77 -3.12 25.45
CA ILE A 160 -15.77 -4.11 25.06
C ILE A 160 -15.01 -4.57 26.29
N ASP A 161 -14.72 -5.86 26.36
CA ASP A 161 -13.89 -6.39 27.42
C ASP A 161 -12.44 -5.91 27.27
N ARG A 162 -11.80 -5.60 28.39
CA ARG A 162 -10.39 -5.19 28.43
C ARG A 162 -9.45 -6.22 27.80
N TRP A 163 -9.78 -7.52 27.92
CA TRP A 163 -8.95 -8.61 27.41
C TRP A 163 -9.04 -8.66 25.88
N LEU A 164 -10.25 -8.56 25.33
CA LEU A 164 -10.47 -8.55 23.88
C LEU A 164 -9.87 -7.30 23.23
N LEU A 165 -9.97 -6.14 23.88
CA LEU A 165 -9.33 -4.92 23.41
C LEU A 165 -7.79 -5.05 23.41
N ALA A 166 -7.21 -5.66 24.44
CA ALA A 166 -5.77 -5.92 24.49
C ALA A 166 -5.32 -6.87 23.37
N GLU A 167 -6.08 -7.93 23.13
CA GLU A 167 -5.83 -8.88 22.04
C GLU A 167 -5.90 -8.20 20.66
N MET A 168 -6.90 -7.34 20.43
CA MET A 168 -7.01 -6.55 19.20
C MET A 168 -5.83 -5.57 19.01
N LEU A 169 -5.27 -5.03 20.09
CA LEU A 169 -4.15 -4.10 20.05
C LEU A 169 -2.78 -4.80 19.94
N GLY A 170 -2.76 -6.13 19.86
CA GLY A 170 -1.55 -6.92 19.64
C GLY A 170 -0.85 -7.40 20.92
N ASP A 171 -1.60 -7.55 22.02
CA ASP A 171 -1.12 -7.96 23.35
C ASP A 171 0.07 -7.12 23.86
N LEU A 172 -0.24 -6.13 24.71
CA LEU A 172 0.76 -5.44 25.54
C LEU A 172 1.27 -6.42 26.61
N SER A 173 2.22 -7.29 26.25
CA SER A 173 2.93 -8.13 27.22
C SER A 173 4.07 -7.37 27.91
#